data_AF-T1FW74-F1
#
_entry.id   AF-T1FW74-F1
#
_cell.length_a   1.000
_cell.length_b   1.000
_cell.length_c   1.000
_cell.angle_alpha   90.00
_cell.angle_beta   90.00
_cell.angle_gamma   90.00
#
_symmetry.space_group_name_H-M   'P 1'
#
loop_
_entity.id
_entity.type
_entity.pdbx_description
1 polymer ?
#
loop_
_entity_poly.entity_id
_entity_poly.type
_entity_poly.pdbx_seq_one_letter_code
_entity_poly.pdbx_strand_id
1 'polypeptide(L)'
;MRTSMRFLCIQEAMKYERIKFLVVALKESIEIYAWAPKPYHKFMAFKSFSNLVNRPVLVDLTIEEGQKLKVIYGSTFGFHAIDLDTSQVFDVYIPSHTQGPIDPTAIVILPNTGGMQLLLCYDNEGVYVDTSGRVTKNVVLQWGESPTSVAFISTGQIMGWGHKAIEIRASETGHLDGVFMHRKAQKLKFLCERNDKVFFSSMRTAGSACQIYFMTLNKPGLNNW
;
A
#
# COMPACT_ATOMS: atom_id res chain seq x y z
N MET A 1 -1.66 -4.53 -18.67
CA MET A 1 -2.26 -3.36 -18.00
C MET A 1 -2.75 -3.81 -16.63
N ARG A 2 -2.29 -3.19 -15.53
CA ARG A 2 -2.56 -3.68 -14.17
C ARG A 2 -3.79 -2.98 -13.60
N THR A 3 -4.93 -3.64 -13.54
CA THR A 3 -6.04 -3.20 -12.67
C THR A 3 -5.57 -3.39 -11.22
N SER A 4 -5.50 -2.31 -10.44
CA SER A 4 -5.16 -2.40 -9.02
C SER A 4 -6.43 -2.44 -8.19
N MET A 5 -6.63 -3.53 -7.47
CA MET A 5 -7.74 -3.72 -6.53
C MET A 5 -7.18 -3.79 -5.11
N ARG A 6 -7.78 -3.06 -4.17
CA ARG A 6 -7.46 -3.13 -2.74
C ARG A 6 -8.75 -3.31 -1.93
N PHE A 7 -8.68 -4.23 -0.97
CA PHE A 7 -9.78 -4.53 -0.07
C PHE A 7 -9.45 -3.95 1.30
N LEU A 8 -10.25 -3.00 1.78
CA LEU A 8 -10.11 -2.46 3.12
C LEU A 8 -11.23 -3.00 4.02
N CYS A 9 -10.85 -3.81 4.99
CA CYS A 9 -11.77 -4.27 6.04
C CYS A 9 -11.63 -3.35 7.26
N ILE A 10 -12.65 -2.54 7.54
CA ILE A 10 -12.71 -1.72 8.76
C ILE A 10 -12.88 -2.67 9.97
N GLN A 11 -11.92 -2.70 10.90
CA GLN A 11 -12.13 -3.21 12.26
C GLN A 11 -11.79 -2.14 13.29
N GLU A 12 -12.77 -1.37 13.76
CA GLU A 12 -12.66 -0.70 15.07
C GLU A 12 -13.79 -1.09 16.00
N ALA A 13 -13.43 -1.38 17.24
CA ALA A 13 -14.29 -1.92 18.29
C ALA A 13 -15.09 -0.79 18.95
N MET A 14 -16.11 -0.30 18.27
CA MET A 14 -17.27 0.31 18.92
C MET A 14 -18.54 -0.19 18.24
N LYS A 15 -19.55 -0.44 19.08
CA LYS A 15 -20.78 -1.19 18.77
C LYS A 15 -21.54 -0.56 17.59
N TYR A 16 -22.02 -1.45 16.70
CA TYR A 16 -22.89 -1.27 15.52
C TYR A 16 -22.19 -1.05 14.15
N GLU A 17 -22.40 -2.06 13.28
CA GLU A 17 -22.14 -2.20 11.83
C GLU A 17 -20.84 -1.59 11.25
N ARG A 18 -19.77 -2.39 11.19
CA ARG A 18 -18.59 -2.09 10.38
C ARG A 18 -18.91 -2.27 8.90
N ILE A 19 -19.10 -1.17 8.18
CA ILE A 19 -19.20 -1.17 6.72
C ILE A 19 -17.83 -1.57 6.15
N LYS A 20 -17.80 -2.47 5.16
CA LYS A 20 -16.57 -2.83 4.45
C LYS A 20 -16.53 -2.07 3.13
N PHE A 21 -15.36 -1.61 2.72
CA PHE A 21 -15.19 -0.92 1.45
C PHE A 21 -14.25 -1.70 0.54
N LEU A 22 -14.59 -1.69 -0.74
CA LEU A 22 -13.76 -2.17 -1.82
C LEU A 22 -13.46 -0.97 -2.72
N VAL A 23 -12.18 -0.67 -2.93
CA VAL A 23 -11.74 0.38 -3.83
C VAL A 23 -10.99 -0.23 -5.01
N VAL A 24 -11.33 0.23 -6.21
CA VAL A 24 -10.82 -0.31 -7.47
C VAL A 24 -10.32 0.83 -8.34
N ALA A 25 -9.04 0.77 -8.74
CA ALA A 25 -8.50 1.62 -9.80
C ALA A 25 -8.69 0.93 -11.14
N LEU A 26 -9.52 1.54 -11.98
CA LEU A 26 -9.68 1.22 -13.39
C LEU A 26 -8.80 2.16 -14.23
N LYS A 27 -8.75 1.92 -15.54
CA LYS A 27 -7.86 2.67 -16.45
C LYS A 27 -8.06 4.20 -16.40
N GLU A 28 -9.31 4.64 -16.28
CA GLU A 28 -9.70 6.06 -16.35
C GLU A 28 -10.58 6.49 -15.16
N SER A 29 -10.74 5.63 -14.15
CA SER A 29 -11.64 5.90 -13.03
C SER A 29 -11.23 5.17 -11.75
N ILE A 30 -11.74 5.66 -10.63
CA ILE A 30 -11.71 4.98 -9.34
C ILE A 30 -13.15 4.70 -8.91
N GLU A 31 -13.42 3.46 -8.57
CA GLU A 31 -14.73 3.01 -8.09
C GLU A 31 -14.63 2.55 -6.64
N ILE A 32 -15.58 3.00 -5.82
CA ILE A 32 -15.72 2.59 -4.43
C ILE A 32 -17.05 1.85 -4.28
N TYR A 33 -16.99 0.70 -3.64
CA TYR A 33 -18.13 -0.12 -3.30
C TYR A 33 -18.20 -0.31 -1.79
N ALA A 34 -19.40 -0.27 -1.24
CA ALA A 34 -19.67 -0.56 0.17
C ALA A 34 -20.38 -1.90 0.30
N TRP A 35 -20.02 -2.70 1.30
CA TRP A 35 -20.69 -3.97 1.59
C TRP A 35 -22.08 -3.71 2.18
N ALA A 36 -23.12 -4.17 1.48
CA ALA A 36 -24.47 -4.17 2.00
C ALA A 36 -24.74 -5.48 2.77
N PRO A 37 -25.21 -5.43 4.03
CA PRO A 37 -25.58 -6.62 4.79
C PRO A 37 -26.83 -7.30 4.20
N LYS A 38 -27.37 -8.31 4.89
CA LYS A 38 -28.61 -8.96 4.47
C LYS A 38 -29.75 -7.93 4.37
N PRO A 39 -30.65 -8.04 3.38
CA PRO A 39 -30.83 -9.16 2.46
C PRO A 39 -29.89 -9.14 1.23
N TYR A 40 -29.18 -8.05 0.96
CA TYR A 40 -28.41 -7.89 -0.27
C TYR A 40 -27.14 -8.74 -0.32
N HIS A 41 -26.41 -8.83 0.80
CA HIS A 41 -25.21 -9.67 0.98
C HIS A 41 -24.20 -9.55 -0.18
N LYS A 42 -23.95 -8.30 -0.64
CA LYS A 42 -23.07 -7.99 -1.77
C LYS A 42 -22.48 -6.59 -1.66
N PHE A 43 -21.40 -6.34 -2.40
CA PHE A 43 -20.89 -4.99 -2.61
C PHE A 43 -21.83 -4.19 -3.51
N MET A 44 -22.20 -2.99 -3.07
CA MET A 44 -23.02 -2.03 -3.78
C MET A 44 -22.15 -0.83 -4.15
N ALA A 45 -22.37 -0.26 -5.34
CA ALA A 45 -21.66 0.94 -5.76
C ALA A 45 -21.92 2.08 -4.76
N PHE A 46 -20.85 2.71 -4.28
CA PHE A 46 -20.91 3.80 -3.30
C PHE A 46 -20.57 5.14 -3.96
N LYS A 47 -19.40 5.26 -4.58
CA LYS A 47 -18.97 6.45 -5.35
C LYS A 47 -18.11 6.04 -6.54
N SER A 48 -18.10 6.86 -7.58
CA SER A 48 -17.24 6.70 -8.75
C SER A 48 -16.65 8.03 -9.15
N PHE A 49 -15.35 8.05 -9.39
CA PHE A 49 -14.60 9.22 -9.84
C PHE A 49 -14.04 8.90 -11.22
N SER A 50 -14.53 9.60 -12.23
CA SER A 50 -14.09 9.50 -13.63
C SER A 50 -13.46 10.81 -14.07
N ASN A 51 -12.77 10.83 -15.21
CA ASN A 51 -12.11 12.02 -15.76
C ASN A 51 -11.10 12.66 -14.79
N LEU A 52 -10.40 11.82 -14.02
CA LEU A 52 -9.29 12.28 -13.18
C LEU A 52 -8.19 12.86 -14.07
N VAL A 53 -7.67 14.04 -13.71
CA VAL A 53 -6.55 14.69 -14.42
C VAL A 53 -5.37 13.73 -14.53
N ASN A 54 -5.06 13.06 -13.41
CA ASN A 54 -4.02 12.05 -13.34
C ASN A 54 -4.65 10.66 -13.28
N ARG A 55 -4.25 9.79 -14.21
CA ARG A 55 -4.81 8.43 -14.30
C ARG A 55 -4.31 7.55 -13.14
N PRO A 56 -5.19 6.82 -12.45
CA PRO A 56 -4.81 5.98 -11.33
C PRO A 56 -4.11 4.70 -11.82
N VAL A 57 -2.95 4.41 -11.24
CA VAL A 57 -2.18 3.17 -11.43
C VAL A 57 -2.31 2.25 -10.22
N LEU A 58 -2.34 2.85 -9.03
CA LEU A 58 -2.59 2.17 -7.76
C LEU A 58 -3.55 3.00 -6.91
N VAL A 59 -4.22 2.34 -5.98
CA VAL A 59 -5.19 2.98 -5.10
C VAL A 59 -5.20 2.30 -3.74
N ASP A 60 -5.44 3.08 -2.70
CA ASP A 60 -5.77 2.62 -1.36
C ASP A 60 -6.85 3.53 -0.76
N LEU A 61 -7.46 3.08 0.34
CA LEU A 61 -8.47 3.82 1.08
C LEU A 61 -8.00 3.94 2.53
N THR A 62 -7.97 5.16 3.06
CA THR A 62 -7.69 5.42 4.48
C THR A 62 -8.91 6.00 5.17
N ILE A 63 -8.96 5.76 6.49
CA ILE A 63 -9.98 6.29 7.38
C ILE A 63 -9.24 7.09 8.43
N GLU A 64 -9.46 8.40 8.40
CA GLU A 64 -8.87 9.33 9.33
C GLU A 64 -9.61 9.32 10.67
N GLU A 65 -8.97 9.86 11.70
CA GLU A 65 -9.64 10.17 12.95
C GLU A 65 -10.94 10.97 12.71
N GLY A 66 -12.02 10.55 13.35
CA GLY A 66 -13.36 11.11 13.10
C GLY A 66 -14.10 10.50 11.91
N GLN A 67 -13.67 9.33 11.41
CA GLN A 67 -14.34 8.55 10.35
C GLN A 67 -14.38 9.20 8.97
N LYS A 68 -13.46 10.14 8.69
CA LYS A 68 -13.36 10.73 7.35
C LYS A 68 -12.67 9.77 6.40
N LEU A 69 -13.30 9.52 5.26
CA LEU A 69 -12.81 8.58 4.26
C LEU A 69 -12.03 9.35 3.18
N LYS A 70 -10.80 8.90 2.89
CA LYS A 70 -10.00 9.42 1.77
C LYS A 70 -9.47 8.30 0.90
N VAL A 71 -9.64 8.44 -0.39
CA VAL A 71 -8.97 7.60 -1.38
C VAL A 71 -7.61 8.20 -1.67
N ILE A 72 -6.55 7.40 -1.57
CA ILE A 72 -5.21 7.78 -2.01
C ILE A 72 -4.91 7.00 -3.28
N TYR A 73 -4.43 7.66 -4.33
CA TYR A 73 -4.05 6.97 -5.57
C TYR A 73 -2.72 7.49 -6.11
N GLY A 74 -1.95 6.57 -6.70
CA GLY A 74 -0.69 6.87 -7.37
C GLY A 74 -0.93 6.93 -8.88
N SER A 75 -0.32 7.91 -9.54
CA SER A 75 -0.27 8.09 -10.98
C SER A 75 1.17 8.14 -11.47
N THR A 76 1.39 8.19 -12.77
CA THR A 76 2.74 8.38 -13.33
C THR A 76 3.34 9.75 -13.03
N PHE A 77 2.60 10.69 -12.43
CA PHE A 77 3.10 12.03 -12.10
C PHE A 77 3.26 12.27 -10.59
N GLY A 78 2.78 11.36 -9.75
CA GLY A 78 2.82 11.52 -8.30
C GLY A 78 1.69 10.79 -7.61
N PHE A 79 1.38 11.23 -6.40
CA PHE A 79 0.31 10.69 -5.56
C PHE A 79 -0.70 11.77 -5.23
N HIS A 80 -1.96 11.37 -5.22
CA HIS A 80 -3.10 12.27 -5.10
C HIS A 80 -4.10 11.67 -4.12
N ALA A 81 -4.95 12.52 -3.57
CA ALA A 81 -6.04 12.13 -2.69
C ALA A 81 -7.38 12.62 -3.22
N ILE A 82 -8.43 11.88 -2.87
CA ILE A 82 -9.82 12.26 -3.04
C ILE A 82 -10.48 12.22 -1.68
N ASP A 83 -10.93 13.38 -1.21
CA ASP A 83 -11.75 13.48 -0.01
C ASP A 83 -13.18 13.02 -0.35
N LEU A 84 -13.66 11.95 0.29
CA LEU A 84 -14.93 11.34 -0.11
C LEU A 84 -16.15 12.13 0.35
N ASP A 85 -16.01 13.05 1.30
CA ASP A 85 -17.11 13.89 1.77
C ASP A 85 -17.32 15.05 0.78
N THR A 86 -16.24 15.74 0.45
CA THR A 86 -16.26 16.93 -0.44
C THR A 86 -16.11 16.59 -1.92
N SER A 87 -15.67 15.37 -2.25
CA SER A 87 -15.28 14.95 -3.60
C SER A 87 -14.14 15.76 -4.21
N GLN A 88 -13.38 16.50 -3.38
CA GLN A 88 -12.22 17.28 -3.83
C GLN A 88 -11.05 16.35 -4.15
N VAL A 89 -10.40 16.57 -5.29
CA VAL A 89 -9.15 15.92 -5.69
C VAL A 89 -7.99 16.89 -5.49
N PHE A 90 -6.92 16.44 -4.86
CA PHE A 90 -5.72 17.26 -4.61
C PHE A 90 -4.45 16.41 -4.60
N ASP A 91 -3.31 17.06 -4.81
CA ASP A 91 -2.00 16.41 -4.81
C ASP A 91 -1.53 16.17 -3.37
N VAL A 92 -1.08 14.96 -3.08
CA VAL A 92 -0.46 14.59 -1.79
C VAL A 92 1.05 14.67 -1.90
N TYR A 93 1.62 14.18 -3.01
CA TYR A 93 3.06 14.23 -3.20
C TYR A 93 3.41 14.18 -4.69
N ILE A 94 4.11 15.22 -5.16
CA ILE A 94 4.68 15.29 -6.51
C ILE A 94 6.21 15.31 -6.36
N PRO A 95 6.93 14.27 -6.80
CA PRO A 95 8.38 14.27 -6.75
C PRO A 95 8.95 15.41 -7.61
N SER A 96 9.85 16.22 -7.05
CA SER A 96 10.40 17.41 -7.72
C SER A 96 11.73 17.14 -8.43
N HIS A 97 12.44 16.08 -8.06
CA HIS A 97 13.75 15.72 -8.62
C HIS A 97 13.67 14.77 -9.82
N THR A 98 12.49 14.21 -10.11
CA THR A 98 12.30 13.32 -11.25
C THR A 98 12.07 14.14 -12.52
N GLN A 99 12.78 13.82 -13.61
CA GLN A 99 12.64 14.51 -14.90
C GLN A 99 11.60 13.86 -15.83
N GLY A 100 10.74 12.99 -15.29
CA GLY A 100 9.82 12.18 -16.09
C GLY A 100 8.80 11.42 -15.23
N PRO A 101 8.01 10.54 -15.86
CA PRO A 101 7.01 9.76 -15.16
C PRO A 101 7.67 8.82 -14.15
N ILE A 102 7.02 8.64 -13.01
CA ILE A 102 7.41 7.67 -11.97
C ILE A 102 6.65 6.35 -12.16
N ASP A 103 7.15 5.27 -11.56
CA ASP A 103 6.40 4.00 -11.38
C ASP A 103 5.95 3.84 -9.91
N PRO A 104 4.70 4.19 -9.58
CA PRO A 104 4.17 3.98 -8.24
C PRO A 104 4.13 2.49 -7.89
N THR A 105 4.72 2.13 -6.74
CA THR A 105 4.82 0.73 -6.29
C THR A 105 3.87 0.43 -5.14
N ALA A 106 3.73 1.33 -4.16
CA ALA A 106 2.87 1.11 -3.01
C ALA A 106 2.39 2.42 -2.37
N ILE A 107 1.19 2.37 -1.81
CA ILE A 107 0.74 3.25 -0.73
C ILE A 107 0.68 2.38 0.50
N VAL A 108 1.33 2.80 1.58
CA VAL A 108 1.37 2.08 2.85
C VAL A 108 0.81 3.00 3.92
N ILE A 109 -0.38 2.68 4.42
CA ILE A 109 -0.95 3.39 5.58
C ILE A 109 -0.21 2.93 6.82
N LEU A 110 0.42 3.87 7.54
CA LEU A 110 1.23 3.54 8.71
C LEU A 110 0.34 3.19 9.91
N PRO A 111 0.64 2.10 10.64
CA PRO A 111 -0.13 1.71 11.80
C PRO A 111 -0.01 2.73 12.94
N ASN A 112 -0.99 2.75 13.83
CA ASN A 112 -1.02 3.62 15.02
C ASN A 112 -0.95 5.14 14.69
N THR A 113 -1.37 5.54 13.49
CA THR A 113 -1.39 6.95 13.06
C THR A 113 -2.80 7.48 12.78
N GLY A 114 -3.85 6.75 13.21
CA GLY A 114 -5.24 7.13 12.93
C GLY A 114 -5.55 7.25 11.43
N GLY A 115 -4.83 6.52 10.57
CA GLY A 115 -4.95 6.59 9.12
C GLY A 115 -4.37 7.87 8.48
N MET A 116 -3.71 8.72 9.26
CA MET A 116 -3.23 10.03 8.82
C MET A 116 -1.86 10.00 8.16
N GLN A 117 -1.01 9.01 8.44
CA GLN A 117 0.34 8.94 7.87
C GLN A 117 0.50 7.82 6.86
N LEU A 118 1.24 8.13 5.80
CA LEU A 118 1.45 7.30 4.63
C LEU A 118 2.95 7.18 4.36
N LEU A 119 3.37 6.01 3.90
CA LEU A 119 4.61 5.82 3.16
C LEU A 119 4.24 5.60 1.69
N LEU A 120 4.68 6.51 0.83
CA LEU A 120 4.45 6.47 -0.62
C LEU A 120 5.71 5.97 -1.30
N CYS A 121 5.62 4.84 -1.99
CA CYS A 121 6.76 4.19 -2.66
C CYS A 121 6.61 4.28 -4.17
N TYR A 122 7.64 4.76 -4.84
CA TYR A 122 7.73 4.89 -6.29
C TYR A 122 9.17 4.66 -6.74
N ASP A 123 9.36 4.13 -7.95
CA ASP A 123 10.67 3.77 -8.47
C ASP A 123 11.48 2.95 -7.44
N ASN A 124 12.59 3.48 -6.92
CA ASN A 124 13.37 2.90 -5.84
C ASN A 124 13.39 3.78 -4.57
N GLU A 125 12.40 4.65 -4.40
CA GLU A 125 12.31 5.62 -3.31
C GLU A 125 10.99 5.52 -2.52
N GLY A 126 11.05 5.87 -1.24
CA GLY A 126 9.92 5.90 -0.33
C GLY A 126 9.92 7.16 0.52
N VAL A 127 8.80 7.91 0.49
CA VAL A 127 8.64 9.17 1.24
C VAL A 127 7.53 9.04 2.26
N TYR A 128 7.77 9.60 3.45
CA TYR A 128 6.80 9.67 4.53
C TYR A 128 6.03 10.98 4.46
N VAL A 129 4.72 10.90 4.29
CA VAL A 129 3.82 12.05 4.22
C VAL A 129 2.59 11.84 5.09
N ASP A 130 1.85 12.89 5.38
CA ASP A 130 0.48 12.78 5.85
C ASP A 130 -0.51 12.83 4.68
N THR A 131 -1.79 12.55 4.96
CA THR A 131 -2.89 12.61 3.98
C THR A 131 -3.21 14.02 3.48
N SER A 132 -2.58 15.06 4.05
CA SER A 132 -2.65 16.44 3.57
C SER A 132 -1.46 16.83 2.67
N GLY A 133 -0.51 15.92 2.48
CA GLY A 133 0.67 16.10 1.64
C GLY A 133 1.87 16.71 2.34
N ARG A 134 1.88 16.81 3.67
CA ARG A 134 3.04 17.30 4.42
C ARG A 134 4.01 16.15 4.64
N VAL A 135 5.30 16.38 4.39
CA VAL A 135 6.35 15.40 4.72
C VAL A 135 6.42 15.24 6.24
N THR A 136 6.29 14.01 6.73
CA THR A 136 6.21 13.69 8.17
C THR A 136 7.54 13.19 8.75
N LYS A 137 8.46 12.72 7.90
CA LYS A 137 9.82 12.34 8.29
C LYS A 137 10.83 12.87 7.28
N ASN A 138 11.96 13.36 7.76
CA ASN A 138 13.09 13.82 6.93
C ASN A 138 13.94 12.67 6.34
N VAL A 139 13.53 11.41 6.57
CA VAL A 139 14.19 10.23 6.04
C VAL A 139 13.49 9.82 4.74
N VAL A 140 14.27 9.61 3.69
CA VAL A 140 13.81 8.99 2.45
C VAL A 140 14.33 7.55 2.42
N LEU A 141 13.44 6.58 2.19
CA LEU A 141 13.85 5.21 1.94
C LEU A 141 14.40 5.13 0.52
N GLN A 142 15.54 4.48 0.35
CA GLN A 142 16.14 4.25 -0.97
C GLN A 142 16.55 2.79 -1.11
N TRP A 143 15.81 2.03 -1.91
CA TRP A 143 16.12 0.64 -2.23
C TRP A 143 17.25 0.56 -3.26
N GLY A 144 18.04 -0.51 -3.23
CA GLY A 144 19.12 -0.74 -4.20
C GLY A 144 18.61 -1.04 -5.61
N GLU A 145 17.35 -1.45 -5.74
CA GLU A 145 16.60 -1.54 -6.99
C GLU A 145 15.12 -1.22 -6.75
N SER A 146 14.37 -0.93 -7.81
CA SER A 146 12.93 -0.70 -7.72
C SER A 146 12.19 -1.95 -7.24
N PRO A 147 11.55 -1.94 -6.05
CA PRO A 147 10.84 -3.11 -5.56
C PRO A 147 9.59 -3.39 -6.39
N THR A 148 9.27 -4.66 -6.59
CA THR A 148 8.00 -5.09 -7.23
C THR A 148 6.83 -5.11 -6.25
N SER A 149 7.12 -5.11 -4.95
CA SER A 149 6.14 -5.08 -3.87
C SER A 149 6.79 -4.47 -2.62
N VAL A 150 6.04 -3.68 -1.88
CA VAL A 150 6.47 -3.11 -0.59
C VAL A 150 5.39 -3.40 0.46
N ALA A 151 5.80 -3.70 1.69
CA ALA A 151 4.88 -3.85 2.82
C ALA A 151 5.52 -3.37 4.13
N PHE A 152 4.70 -2.78 5.01
CA PHE A 152 5.03 -2.59 6.42
C PHE A 152 4.67 -3.86 7.18
N ILE A 153 5.56 -4.34 8.05
CA ILE A 153 5.30 -5.48 8.94
C ILE A 153 5.26 -5.06 10.40
N SER A 154 4.52 -5.81 11.22
CA SER A 154 4.18 -5.48 12.61
C SER A 154 5.37 -5.25 13.54
N THR A 155 6.57 -5.69 13.13
CA THR A 155 7.85 -5.46 13.81
C THR A 155 8.45 -4.06 13.59
N GLY A 156 7.74 -3.15 12.90
CA GLY A 156 8.22 -1.78 12.66
C GLY A 156 9.17 -1.65 11.48
N GLN A 157 9.16 -2.64 10.58
CA GLN A 157 10.06 -2.73 9.44
C GLN A 157 9.30 -2.57 8.12
N ILE A 158 9.98 -2.03 7.12
CA ILE A 158 9.53 -1.98 5.74
C ILE A 158 10.29 -3.04 4.94
N MET A 159 9.54 -3.94 4.31
CA MET A 159 10.08 -4.91 3.38
C MET A 159 9.84 -4.47 1.94
N GLY A 160 10.90 -4.47 1.13
CA GLY A 160 10.85 -4.28 -0.32
C GLY A 160 11.29 -5.55 -1.04
N TRP A 161 10.40 -6.16 -1.82
CA TRP A 161 10.71 -7.32 -2.66
C TRP A 161 11.21 -6.82 -4.02
N GLY A 162 12.53 -6.88 -4.25
CA GLY A 162 13.15 -6.63 -5.54
C GLY A 162 13.23 -7.89 -6.42
N HIS A 163 13.86 -7.75 -7.58
CA HIS A 163 14.12 -8.88 -8.48
C HIS A 163 15.27 -9.76 -7.98
N LYS A 164 16.28 -9.17 -7.36
CA LYS A 164 17.51 -9.82 -6.91
C LYS A 164 17.51 -10.08 -5.43
N ALA A 165 16.81 -9.27 -4.64
CA ALA A 165 16.79 -9.41 -3.18
C ALA A 165 15.50 -8.90 -2.55
N ILE A 166 15.24 -9.34 -1.31
CA ILE A 166 14.29 -8.69 -0.41
C ILE A 166 15.10 -7.84 0.57
N GLU A 167 14.87 -6.54 0.58
CA GLU A 167 15.46 -5.61 1.56
C GLU A 167 14.50 -5.40 2.73
N ILE A 168 15.04 -5.41 3.94
CA ILE A 168 14.34 -5.07 5.18
C ILE A 168 14.96 -3.80 5.73
N ARG A 169 14.15 -2.78 5.96
CA ARG A 169 14.58 -1.49 6.49
C ARG A 169 13.79 -1.09 7.71
N ALA A 170 14.44 -0.45 8.68
CA ALA A 170 13.75 0.14 9.82
C ALA A 170 12.85 1.29 9.35
N SER A 171 11.56 1.26 9.70
CA SER A 171 10.58 2.27 9.23
C SER A 171 10.78 3.66 9.85
N GLU A 172 11.57 3.77 10.91
CA GLU A 172 11.85 5.03 11.59
C GLU A 172 13.08 5.75 11.03
N THR A 173 14.15 4.99 10.79
CA THR A 173 15.47 5.54 10.44
C THR A 173 15.85 5.30 8.98
N GLY A 174 15.15 4.39 8.28
CA GLY A 174 15.50 3.93 6.94
C GLY A 174 16.75 3.05 6.88
N HIS A 175 17.34 2.71 8.03
CA HIS A 175 18.50 1.83 8.14
C HIS A 175 18.21 0.46 7.52
N LEU A 176 19.22 -0.14 6.87
CA LEU A 176 19.10 -1.45 6.26
C LEU A 176 19.35 -2.55 7.30
N ASP A 177 18.27 -3.15 7.80
CA ASP A 177 18.31 -4.20 8.82
C ASP A 177 18.70 -5.57 8.24
N GLY A 178 18.43 -5.81 6.95
CA GLY A 178 18.78 -7.08 6.32
C GLY A 178 18.49 -7.15 4.82
N VAL A 179 19.16 -8.09 4.16
CA VAL A 179 19.00 -8.37 2.72
C VAL A 179 18.94 -9.88 2.49
N PHE A 180 17.88 -10.36 1.85
CA PHE A 180 17.73 -11.75 1.44
C PHE A 180 17.89 -11.88 -0.07
N MET A 181 19.06 -12.36 -0.50
CA MET A 181 19.36 -12.54 -1.92
C MET A 181 18.62 -13.73 -2.52
N HIS A 182 18.07 -13.56 -3.72
CA HIS A 182 17.48 -14.64 -4.50
C HIS A 182 18.56 -15.41 -5.26
N ARG A 183 18.45 -16.74 -5.31
CA ARG A 183 19.32 -17.59 -6.15
C ARG A 183 19.16 -17.30 -7.64
N LYS A 184 17.98 -16.87 -8.06
CA LYS A 184 17.63 -16.48 -9.43
C LYS A 184 16.70 -15.28 -9.37
N ALA A 185 16.84 -14.37 -10.34
CA ALA A 185 15.96 -13.21 -10.42
C ALA A 185 14.50 -13.65 -10.60
N GLN A 186 13.61 -13.13 -9.76
CA GLN A 186 12.20 -13.48 -9.77
C GLN A 186 11.35 -12.31 -9.28
N LYS A 187 10.12 -12.21 -9.78
CA LYS A 187 9.16 -11.20 -9.34
C LYS A 187 8.34 -11.77 -8.20
N LEU A 188 8.47 -11.19 -7.02
CA LEU A 188 7.75 -11.60 -5.82
C LEU A 188 6.72 -10.55 -5.41
N LYS A 189 5.61 -11.00 -4.85
CA LYS A 189 4.53 -10.14 -4.36
C LYS A 189 4.18 -10.52 -2.93
N PHE A 190 4.19 -9.52 -2.05
CA PHE A 190 3.67 -9.67 -0.69
C PHE A 190 2.20 -10.09 -0.71
N LEU A 191 1.82 -11.01 0.18
CA LEU A 191 0.44 -11.44 0.36
C LEU A 191 -0.11 -10.95 1.69
N CYS A 192 0.51 -11.35 2.79
CA CYS A 192 0.12 -10.93 4.13
C CYS A 192 1.20 -11.26 5.15
N GLU A 193 1.12 -10.59 6.29
CA GLU A 193 1.72 -11.06 7.53
C GLU A 193 0.65 -11.79 8.34
N ARG A 194 1.00 -12.94 8.91
CA ARG A 194 0.16 -13.67 9.86
C ARG A 194 1.05 -14.28 10.95
N ASN A 195 0.75 -13.95 12.20
CA ASN A 195 1.52 -14.34 13.39
C ASN A 195 2.95 -13.79 13.37
N ASP A 196 3.92 -14.68 13.19
CA ASP A 196 5.36 -14.44 13.07
C ASP A 196 5.86 -14.69 11.64
N LYS A 197 4.95 -14.85 10.66
CA LYS A 197 5.31 -15.18 9.28
C LYS A 197 4.85 -14.14 8.29
N VAL A 198 5.72 -13.87 7.32
CA VAL A 198 5.42 -13.08 6.14
C VAL A 198 5.27 -14.02 4.95
N PHE A 199 4.11 -13.99 4.30
CA PHE A 199 3.80 -14.78 3.12
C PHE A 199 3.91 -13.92 1.86
N PHE A 200 4.53 -14.48 0.82
CA PHE A 200 4.67 -13.85 -0.48
C PHE A 200 4.65 -14.90 -1.57
N SER A 201 4.34 -14.51 -2.80
CA SER A 201 4.27 -15.42 -3.95
C SER A 201 5.13 -14.98 -5.11
N SER A 202 5.56 -15.96 -5.91
CA SER A 202 6.09 -15.65 -7.25
C SER A 202 4.97 -15.26 -8.19
N MET A 203 5.20 -14.19 -8.96
CA MET A 203 4.32 -13.82 -10.06
C MET A 203 4.52 -14.80 -11.22
N ARG A 204 3.42 -15.25 -11.83
CA ARG A 204 3.48 -16.16 -12.99
C ARG A 204 4.33 -15.55 -14.11
N THR A 205 5.39 -16.26 -14.49
CA THR A 205 5.90 -16.25 -15.87
C THR A 205 5.10 -17.25 -16.69
N ALA A 206 4.87 -16.96 -17.97
CA ALA A 206 4.00 -17.77 -18.83
C ALA A 206 4.37 -19.28 -18.76
N GLY A 207 3.40 -20.12 -18.41
CA GLY A 207 3.58 -21.58 -18.32
C GLY A 207 3.98 -22.15 -16.94
N SER A 208 4.22 -21.32 -15.91
CA SER A 208 4.61 -21.80 -14.57
C SER A 208 3.54 -21.55 -13.48
N ALA A 209 3.49 -22.42 -12.49
CA ALA A 209 2.64 -22.26 -11.31
C ALA A 209 3.18 -21.18 -10.37
N CYS A 210 2.29 -20.40 -9.75
CA CYS A 210 2.70 -19.51 -8.65
C CYS A 210 3.15 -20.36 -7.48
N GLN A 211 4.30 -20.05 -6.91
CA GLN A 211 4.76 -20.64 -5.65
C GLN A 211 4.47 -19.67 -4.51
N ILE A 212 4.09 -20.20 -3.35
CA ILE A 212 3.97 -19.42 -2.10
C ILE A 212 5.18 -19.73 -1.24
N TYR A 213 5.80 -18.68 -0.74
CA TYR A 213 6.93 -18.72 0.18
C TYR A 213 6.52 -18.08 1.51
N PHE A 214 7.29 -18.38 2.56
CA PHE A 214 7.19 -17.67 3.82
C PHE A 214 8.57 -17.40 4.42
N MET A 215 8.65 -16.33 5.20
CA MET A 215 9.80 -16.01 6.05
C MET A 215 9.31 -15.86 7.48
N THR A 216 10.07 -16.36 8.44
CA THR A 216 9.80 -16.15 9.87
C THR A 216 10.44 -14.84 10.32
N LEU A 217 9.66 -13.99 10.97
CA LEU A 217 10.11 -12.76 11.61
C LEU A 217 10.64 -13.08 13.00
N ASN A 218 11.88 -12.72 13.28
CA ASN A 218 12.40 -12.76 14.64
C ASN A 218 11.78 -11.58 15.43
N LYS A 219 10.68 -11.82 16.13
CA LYS A 219 10.13 -10.86 17.09
C LYS A 219 11.00 -10.92 18.36
N PRO A 220 11.80 -9.89 18.69
CA PRO A 220 12.45 -9.85 19.99
C PRO A 220 11.35 -9.86 21.07
N GLY A 221 11.23 -10.97 21.81
CA GLY A 221 10.23 -11.15 22.87
C GLY A 221 9.27 -12.34 22.75
N LEU A 222 9.37 -13.19 21.72
CA LEU A 222 8.54 -14.40 21.59
C LEU A 222 9.26 -15.74 21.89
N ASN A 223 10.46 -15.68 22.46
CA ASN A 223 11.05 -16.81 23.17
C ASN A 223 10.63 -16.73 24.64
N ASN A 224 9.53 -17.39 25.00
CA ASN A 224 9.26 -17.97 26.32
C ASN A 224 7.81 -18.45 26.39
N TRP A 225 7.52 -19.63 25.83
CA TRP A 225 6.47 -20.54 26.30
C TRP A 225 6.96 -21.97 26.09
#